data_AF-A0A260ZK11-F1
#
_entry.id   AF-A0A260ZK11-F1
#
_cell.length_a   1.000
_cell.length_b   1.000
_cell.length_c   1.000
_cell.angle_alpha   90.00
_cell.angle_beta   90.00
_cell.angle_gamma   90.00
#
_symmetry.space_group_name_H-M   'P 1'
#
loop_
_entity.id
_entity.type
_entity.pdbx_description
1 polymer ?
#
loop_
_entity_poly.entity_id
_entity_poly.type
_entity_poly.pdbx_seq_one_letter_code
_entity_poly.pdbx_strand_id
1 'polypeptide(L)'
;MPSTSTPFPLFRLPYVALNEVFCSFECGDLIEMSLCSKRCKRIVKSTRNDFFGIRIFITSDYFSIRVDGKNGVETMWMFSATHHDENSRVYMLSGEEIKVQRCLSIFEVFYPPEHRQFIMTSLVNLMMDSLQIPMLKVDLHTNGFVDFLDFVPSFQKSRKICFNGITPLSVEDLDFVKNTVSSDTELQFSPF
;
A
#
# COMPACT_ATOMS: atom_id res chain seq x y z
N MET A 1 3.48 -16.37 39.29
CA MET A 1 3.35 -17.75 38.77
C MET A 1 3.37 -17.66 37.25
N PRO A 2 4.24 -18.38 36.53
CA PRO A 2 4.17 -18.42 35.07
C PRO A 2 2.91 -19.18 34.65
N SER A 3 2.13 -18.62 33.74
CA SER A 3 0.95 -19.27 33.18
C SER A 3 1.36 -20.59 32.50
N THR A 4 0.78 -21.71 32.94
CA THR A 4 0.99 -23.05 32.37
C THR A 4 0.22 -23.30 31.07
N SER A 5 -0.37 -22.25 30.48
CA SER A 5 -1.03 -22.34 29.18
C SER A 5 0.02 -22.51 28.09
N THR A 6 -0.02 -23.65 27.40
CA THR A 6 0.74 -23.82 26.17
C THR A 6 0.21 -22.81 25.13
N PRO A 7 1.08 -22.03 24.47
CA PRO A 7 0.65 -21.08 23.44
C PRO A 7 -0.14 -21.80 22.35
N PHE A 8 -1.26 -21.21 21.92
CA PHE A 8 -2.05 -21.73 20.82
C PHE A 8 -1.18 -21.81 19.56
N PRO A 9 -0.91 -23.02 19.03
CA PRO A 9 0.02 -23.16 17.94
C PRO A 9 -0.68 -22.85 16.62
N LEU A 10 -0.88 -21.56 16.32
CA LEU A 10 -1.63 -21.07 15.15
C LEU A 10 -1.22 -21.80 13.86
N PHE A 11 0.07 -21.92 13.60
CA PHE A 11 0.58 -22.56 12.39
C PHE A 11 0.60 -24.10 12.42
N ARG A 12 0.06 -24.74 13.46
CA ARG A 12 -0.18 -26.19 13.51
C ARG A 12 -1.64 -26.55 13.25
N LEU A 13 -2.51 -25.55 13.08
CA LEU A 13 -3.90 -25.78 12.75
C LEU A 13 -4.04 -26.45 11.37
N PRO A 14 -5.07 -27.31 11.19
CA PRO A 14 -5.53 -27.72 9.88
C PRO A 14 -5.89 -26.51 9.03
N TYR A 15 -5.72 -26.63 7.71
CA TYR A 15 -5.92 -25.52 6.77
C TYR A 15 -7.27 -24.81 6.94
N VAL A 16 -8.37 -25.54 7.13
CA VAL A 16 -9.72 -24.96 7.28
C VAL A 16 -9.79 -24.03 8.50
N ALA A 17 -9.32 -24.50 9.66
CA ALA A 17 -9.32 -23.70 10.88
C ALA A 17 -8.34 -22.52 10.78
N LEU A 18 -7.18 -22.73 10.15
CA LEU A 18 -6.22 -21.66 9.92
C LEU A 18 -6.79 -20.57 9.00
N ASN A 19 -7.44 -20.97 7.91
CA ASN A 19 -8.07 -20.04 6.98
C ASN A 19 -9.19 -19.24 7.68
N GLU A 20 -10.02 -19.89 8.49
CA GLU A 20 -11.08 -19.19 9.24
C GLU A 20 -10.52 -18.12 10.18
N VAL A 21 -9.42 -18.44 10.90
CA VAL A 21 -8.74 -17.47 11.77
C VAL A 21 -8.22 -16.28 10.97
N PHE A 22 -7.62 -16.51 9.80
CA PHE A 22 -7.09 -15.41 8.98
C PHE A 22 -8.21 -14.63 8.26
N CYS A 23 -9.33 -15.27 7.91
CA CYS A 23 -10.50 -14.57 7.37
C CYS A 23 -11.14 -13.62 8.39
N SER A 24 -10.94 -13.84 9.69
CA SER A 24 -11.44 -12.94 10.73
C SER A 24 -10.49 -11.76 11.05
N PHE A 25 -9.34 -11.66 10.37
CA PHE A 25 -8.38 -10.58 10.60
C PHE A 25 -8.78 -9.34 9.81
N GLU A 26 -8.50 -8.16 10.36
CA GLU A 26 -8.66 -6.91 9.60
C GLU A 26 -7.62 -6.84 8.47
N CYS A 27 -7.88 -6.03 7.44
CA CYS A 27 -6.95 -5.86 6.32
C CYS A 27 -5.54 -5.43 6.78
N GLY A 28 -5.46 -4.54 7.77
CA GLY A 28 -4.20 -4.10 8.35
C GLY A 28 -3.44 -5.25 9.03
N ASP A 29 -4.14 -6.11 9.76
CA ASP A 29 -3.54 -7.29 10.42
C ASP A 29 -2.98 -8.26 9.40
N LEU A 30 -3.69 -8.50 8.29
CA LEU A 30 -3.21 -9.36 7.21
C LEU A 30 -1.92 -8.83 6.58
N ILE A 31 -1.81 -7.52 6.38
CA ILE A 31 -0.59 -6.89 5.87
C ILE A 31 0.55 -7.03 6.88
N GLU A 32 0.35 -6.70 8.16
CA GLU A 32 1.37 -6.88 9.19
C GLU A 32 1.81 -8.34 9.32
N MET A 33 0.85 -9.28 9.31
CA MET A 33 1.14 -10.72 9.33
C MET A 33 1.98 -11.16 8.14
N SER A 34 1.75 -10.60 6.96
CA SER A 34 2.54 -10.92 5.77
C SER A 34 4.02 -10.56 5.91
N LEU A 35 4.35 -9.57 6.76
CA LEU A 35 5.72 -9.12 7.04
C LEU A 35 6.45 -10.03 8.04
N CYS A 36 5.73 -10.82 8.86
CA CYS A 36 6.37 -11.61 9.92
C CYS A 36 7.25 -12.76 9.41
N SER A 37 6.86 -13.43 8.31
CA SER A 37 7.67 -14.51 7.71
C SER A 37 7.18 -14.90 6.32
N LYS A 38 8.03 -15.60 5.56
CA LYS A 38 7.64 -16.24 4.28
C LYS A 38 6.48 -17.23 4.42
N ARG A 39 6.27 -17.81 5.61
CA ARG A 39 5.15 -18.72 5.87
C ARG A 39 3.86 -17.92 6.09
N CYS A 40 3.90 -16.87 6.90
CA CYS A 40 2.75 -16.00 7.12
C CYS A 40 2.28 -15.36 5.82
N LYS A 41 3.22 -14.85 5.01
CA LYS A 41 2.92 -14.29 3.69
C LYS A 41 2.17 -15.28 2.79
N ARG A 42 2.59 -16.55 2.75
CA ARG A 42 1.90 -17.59 1.96
C ARG A 42 0.48 -17.88 2.46
N ILE A 43 0.27 -17.86 3.77
CA ILE A 43 -1.05 -18.09 4.37
C ILE A 43 -1.99 -16.92 4.04
N VAL A 44 -1.52 -15.68 4.24
CA VAL A 44 -2.27 -14.46 3.90
C VAL A 44 -2.67 -14.47 2.43
N LYS A 45 -1.75 -14.78 1.52
CA LYS A 45 -2.04 -14.92 0.08
C LYS A 45 -3.12 -15.94 -0.25
N SER A 46 -3.23 -17.02 0.54
CA SER A 46 -4.24 -18.05 0.34
C SER A 46 -5.56 -17.76 1.06
N THR A 47 -5.61 -16.71 1.88
CA THR A 47 -6.78 -16.33 2.66
C THR A 47 -7.76 -15.60 1.75
N ARG A 48 -9.02 -16.07 1.76
CA ARG A 48 -10.09 -15.40 1.01
C ARG A 48 -10.40 -14.06 1.66
N ASN A 49 -10.48 -13.00 0.87
CA ASN A 49 -10.81 -11.67 1.33
C ASN A 49 -11.78 -11.00 0.33
N ASP A 50 -12.57 -10.06 0.84
CA ASP A 50 -13.56 -9.30 0.06
C ASP A 50 -13.00 -7.93 -0.35
N PHE A 51 -11.67 -7.81 -0.49
CA PHE A 51 -11.01 -6.56 -0.88
C PHE A 51 -11.05 -6.39 -2.40
N PHE A 52 -11.34 -5.17 -2.86
CA PHE A 52 -11.54 -4.87 -4.28
C PHE A 52 -10.30 -4.34 -4.97
N GLY A 53 -9.43 -3.64 -4.23
CA GLY A 53 -8.19 -3.14 -4.75
C GLY A 53 -7.66 -1.90 -4.06
N ILE A 54 -6.60 -1.36 -4.65
CA ILE A 54 -5.77 -0.31 -4.05
C ILE A 54 -6.02 1.03 -4.75
N ARG A 55 -6.20 2.09 -3.96
CA ARG A 55 -6.20 3.48 -4.42
C ARG A 55 -5.03 4.23 -3.83
N ILE A 56 -4.37 5.04 -4.65
CA ILE A 56 -3.18 5.78 -4.25
C ILE A 56 -3.42 7.26 -4.51
N PHE A 57 -3.02 8.09 -3.55
CA PHE A 57 -3.05 9.54 -3.65
C PHE A 57 -1.66 10.11 -3.35
N ILE A 58 -1.17 11.03 -4.17
CA ILE A 58 0.21 11.50 -4.14
C ILE A 58 0.24 13.01 -4.43
N THR A 59 0.94 13.79 -3.59
CA THR A 59 1.24 15.23 -3.79
C THR A 59 2.76 15.43 -3.87
N SER A 60 3.28 16.65 -3.76
CA SER A 60 4.73 16.90 -3.67
C SER A 60 5.39 16.35 -2.40
N ASP A 61 4.65 16.23 -1.31
CA ASP A 61 5.17 15.93 0.04
C ASP A 61 4.43 14.80 0.75
N TYR A 62 3.27 14.37 0.25
CA TYR A 62 2.39 13.42 0.93
C TYR A 62 2.00 12.26 0.02
N PHE A 63 1.88 11.05 0.57
CA PHE A 63 1.16 9.97 -0.10
C PHE A 63 0.17 9.30 0.85
N SER A 64 -0.87 8.69 0.27
CA SER A 64 -1.69 7.69 0.94
C SER A 64 -2.00 6.52 0.01
N ILE A 65 -2.00 5.32 0.57
CA ILE A 65 -2.36 4.06 -0.08
C ILE A 65 -3.54 3.50 0.70
N ARG A 66 -4.68 3.30 0.03
CA ARG A 66 -5.91 2.80 0.62
C ARG A 66 -6.26 1.47 0.00
N VAL A 67 -6.69 0.53 0.84
CA VAL A 67 -7.32 -0.72 0.37
C VAL A 67 -8.82 -0.57 0.54
N ASP A 68 -9.54 -0.70 -0.56
CA ASP A 68 -11.00 -0.70 -0.56
C ASP A 68 -11.52 -2.14 -0.47
N GLY A 69 -12.56 -2.34 0.31
CA GLY A 69 -13.32 -3.58 0.42
C GLY A 69 -14.82 -3.33 0.40
N LYS A 70 -15.59 -4.37 0.74
CA LYS A 70 -17.05 -4.36 0.68
C LYS A 70 -17.70 -3.23 1.45
N ASN A 71 -17.10 -2.82 2.57
CA ASN A 71 -17.68 -1.82 3.49
C ASN A 71 -17.04 -0.43 3.37
N GLY A 72 -16.24 -0.19 2.32
CA GLY A 72 -15.51 1.07 2.13
C GLY A 72 -14.00 0.88 2.30
N VAL A 73 -13.35 1.80 3.00
CA VAL A 73 -11.90 1.75 3.21
C VAL A 73 -11.57 0.79 4.36
N GLU A 74 -10.85 -0.29 4.06
CA GLU A 74 -10.48 -1.33 5.03
C GLU A 74 -9.18 -0.98 5.78
N THR A 75 -8.24 -0.32 5.09
CA THR A 75 -7.02 0.22 5.71
C THR A 75 -6.43 1.35 4.88
N MET A 76 -5.70 2.25 5.54
CA MET A 76 -4.98 3.35 4.92
C MET A 76 -3.56 3.45 5.46
N TRP A 77 -2.59 3.48 4.56
CA TRP A 77 -1.18 3.70 4.86
C TRP A 77 -0.78 5.06 4.31
N MET A 78 -0.25 5.95 5.12
CA MET A 78 0.03 7.31 4.69
C MET A 78 1.30 7.88 5.31
N PHE A 79 1.87 8.87 4.62
CA PHE A 79 2.94 9.68 5.18
C PHE A 79 2.49 10.38 6.47
N SER A 80 3.37 10.39 7.47
CA SER A 80 3.24 11.24 8.65
C SER A 80 4.54 12.01 8.86
N ALA A 81 4.42 13.34 9.03
CA ALA A 81 5.56 14.22 9.27
C ALA A 81 5.96 14.26 10.75
N THR A 82 5.06 13.91 11.66
CA THR A 82 5.25 14.04 13.11
C THR A 82 5.40 12.68 13.75
N HIS A 83 6.63 12.36 14.13
CA HIS A 83 6.92 11.15 14.89
C HIS A 83 6.36 11.25 16.31
N HIS A 84 5.56 10.26 16.70
CA HIS A 84 5.36 9.93 18.11
C HIS A 84 6.21 8.67 18.40
N ASP A 85 7.18 8.79 19.31
CA ASP A 85 8.07 7.67 19.61
C ASP A 85 7.36 6.50 20.32
N GLU A 86 6.29 6.80 21.05
CA GLU A 86 5.49 5.80 21.73
C GLU A 86 4.69 4.94 20.73
N ASN A 87 4.85 3.62 20.83
CA ASN A 87 4.10 2.59 20.08
C ASN A 87 4.38 2.49 18.57
N SER A 88 5.49 3.04 18.09
CA SER A 88 5.97 2.77 16.73
C SER A 88 6.60 1.38 16.60
N ARG A 89 6.47 0.76 15.44
CA ARG A 89 7.10 -0.51 15.06
C ARG A 89 8.04 -0.28 13.87
N VAL A 90 9.12 -1.05 13.82
CA VAL A 90 10.04 -1.05 12.68
C VAL A 90 9.81 -2.31 11.85
N TYR A 91 9.59 -2.13 10.55
CA TYR A 91 9.46 -3.21 9.58
C TYR A 91 10.59 -3.16 8.57
N MET A 92 11.05 -4.34 8.14
CA MET A 92 11.97 -4.47 7.00
C MET A 92 11.16 -4.58 5.72
N LEU A 93 11.20 -3.56 4.87
CA LEU A 93 10.52 -3.52 3.59
C LEU A 93 11.55 -3.43 2.46
N SER A 94 11.66 -4.48 1.65
CA SER A 94 12.59 -4.55 0.51
C SER A 94 14.06 -4.26 0.87
N GLY A 95 14.46 -4.48 2.14
CA GLY A 95 15.81 -4.21 2.63
C GLY A 95 15.97 -2.87 3.36
N GLU A 96 14.96 -2.00 3.32
CA GLU A 96 14.94 -0.73 4.06
C GLU A 96 14.13 -0.86 5.35
N GLU A 97 14.58 -0.15 6.39
CA GLU A 97 13.82 0.00 7.62
C GLU A 97 12.74 1.07 7.43
N ILE A 98 11.48 0.70 7.68
CA ILE A 98 10.38 1.64 7.80
C ILE A 98 9.87 1.67 9.22
N LYS A 99 9.71 2.88 9.77
CA LYS A 99 9.03 3.08 11.03
C LYS A 99 7.56 3.31 10.73
N VAL A 100 6.69 2.58 11.42
CA VAL A 100 5.25 2.63 11.23
C VAL A 100 4.55 2.75 12.57
N GLN A 101 3.65 3.70 12.70
CA GLN A 101 2.74 3.81 13.84
C GLN A 101 1.34 3.44 13.39
N ARG A 102 0.70 2.53 14.12
CA ARG A 102 -0.65 2.07 13.81
C ARG A 102 -1.66 2.73 14.74
N CYS A 103 -2.68 3.34 14.17
CA CYS A 103 -3.88 3.83 14.85
C CYS A 103 -5.10 3.18 14.20
N LEU A 104 -5.60 2.10 14.81
CA LEU A 104 -6.69 1.28 14.26
C LEU A 104 -6.35 0.77 12.84
N SER A 105 -7.13 1.15 11.83
CA SER A 105 -6.93 0.80 10.42
C SER A 105 -6.02 1.76 9.66
N ILE A 106 -5.48 2.79 10.32
CA ILE A 106 -4.57 3.78 9.76
C ILE A 106 -3.13 3.47 10.18
N PHE A 107 -2.23 3.47 9.21
CA PHE A 107 -0.81 3.20 9.37
C PHE A 107 -0.03 4.43 8.91
N GLU A 108 0.53 5.14 9.87
CA GLU A 108 1.42 6.26 9.63
C GLU A 108 2.82 5.75 9.36
N VAL A 109 3.32 6.05 8.17
CA VAL A 109 4.63 5.60 7.68
C VAL A 109 5.58 6.77 7.73
N PHE A 110 6.71 6.56 8.39
CA PHE A 110 7.77 7.53 8.50
C PHE A 110 8.97 7.07 7.67
N TYR A 111 9.47 7.99 6.86
CA TYR A 111 10.58 7.74 5.96
C TYR A 111 11.34 9.05 5.67
N PRO A 112 12.64 8.98 5.36
CA PRO A 112 13.36 10.11 4.79
C PRO A 112 12.77 10.50 3.42
N PRO A 113 12.49 11.79 3.13
CA PRO A 113 11.84 12.21 1.89
C PRO A 113 12.47 11.65 0.60
N GLU A 114 13.78 11.49 0.57
CA GLU A 114 14.54 10.90 -0.53
C GLU A 114 14.15 9.43 -0.84
N HIS A 115 13.61 8.70 0.13
CA HIS A 115 13.19 7.31 -0.03
C HIS A 115 11.70 7.16 -0.38
N ARG A 116 10.97 8.28 -0.51
CA ARG A 116 9.50 8.30 -0.68
C ARG A 116 9.00 7.38 -1.78
N GLN A 117 9.54 7.50 -2.99
CA GLN A 117 9.12 6.70 -4.14
C GLN A 117 9.34 5.20 -3.88
N PHE A 118 10.51 4.84 -3.35
CA PHE A 118 10.87 3.46 -3.05
C PHE A 118 9.96 2.85 -1.97
N ILE A 119 9.72 3.57 -0.87
CA ILE A 119 8.86 3.11 0.22
C ILE A 119 7.43 2.91 -0.25
N MET A 120 6.85 3.91 -0.91
CA MET A 120 5.50 3.84 -1.43
C MET A 120 5.35 2.69 -2.45
N THR A 121 6.28 2.56 -3.40
CA THR A 121 6.27 1.45 -4.38
C THR A 121 6.36 0.09 -3.70
N SER A 122 7.22 -0.04 -2.68
CA SER A 122 7.36 -1.29 -1.93
C SER A 122 6.11 -1.64 -1.13
N LEU A 123 5.41 -0.64 -0.55
CA LEU A 123 4.15 -0.85 0.17
C LEU A 123 3.04 -1.30 -0.78
N VAL A 124 2.90 -0.66 -1.94
CA VAL A 124 1.92 -1.05 -2.97
C VAL A 124 2.19 -2.48 -3.44
N ASN A 125 3.45 -2.82 -3.73
CA ASN A 125 3.84 -4.17 -4.12
C ASN A 125 3.57 -5.20 -3.03
N LEU A 126 3.84 -4.85 -1.76
CA LEU A 126 3.51 -5.71 -0.62
C LEU A 126 2.01 -6.01 -0.55
N MET A 127 1.17 -4.98 -0.69
CA MET A 127 -0.28 -5.12 -0.60
C MET A 127 -0.85 -5.91 -1.77
N MET A 128 -0.46 -5.59 -3.01
CA MET A 128 -0.87 -6.35 -4.20
C MET A 128 -0.46 -7.82 -4.07
N ASP A 129 0.78 -8.07 -3.68
CA ASP A 129 1.31 -9.42 -3.57
C ASP A 129 0.68 -10.20 -2.41
N SER A 130 0.43 -9.57 -1.27
CA SER A 130 -0.06 -10.28 -0.07
C SER A 130 -1.57 -10.49 -0.12
N LEU A 131 -2.33 -9.49 -0.55
CA LEU A 131 -3.79 -9.52 -0.56
C LEU A 131 -4.36 -10.07 -1.88
N GLN A 132 -3.53 -10.21 -2.92
CA GLN A 132 -3.93 -10.68 -4.25
C GLN A 132 -5.00 -9.79 -4.90
N ILE A 133 -4.87 -8.48 -4.71
CA ILE A 133 -5.81 -7.46 -5.22
C ILE A 133 -5.14 -6.52 -6.23
N PRO A 134 -5.90 -5.97 -7.19
CA PRO A 134 -5.37 -5.07 -8.21
C PRO A 134 -5.20 -3.64 -7.70
N MET A 135 -4.36 -2.86 -8.39
CA MET A 135 -4.33 -1.41 -8.26
C MET A 135 -5.44 -0.80 -9.13
N LEU A 136 -6.34 -0.06 -8.50
CA LEU A 136 -7.53 0.50 -9.14
C LEU A 136 -7.32 1.91 -9.67
N LYS A 137 -6.72 2.77 -8.85
CA LYS A 137 -6.62 4.19 -9.16
C LYS A 137 -5.39 4.82 -8.53
N VAL A 138 -4.73 5.69 -9.29
CA VAL A 138 -3.71 6.61 -8.77
C VAL A 138 -4.14 8.04 -9.06
N ASP A 139 -4.17 8.88 -8.04
CA ASP A 139 -4.41 10.32 -8.12
C ASP A 139 -3.10 11.05 -7.79
N LEU A 140 -2.50 11.69 -8.81
CA LEU A 140 -1.26 12.45 -8.71
C LEU A 140 -1.57 13.95 -8.77
N HIS A 141 -1.33 14.68 -7.69
CA HIS A 141 -1.45 16.13 -7.68
C HIS A 141 -0.14 16.78 -8.13
N THR A 142 -0.11 17.34 -9.34
CA THR A 142 1.13 17.76 -10.01
C THR A 142 1.59 19.17 -9.64
N ASN A 143 0.73 19.97 -9.01
CA ASN A 143 1.04 21.35 -8.62
C ASN A 143 2.21 21.41 -7.63
N GLY A 144 3.32 22.05 -8.03
CA GLY A 144 4.52 22.17 -7.21
C GLY A 144 5.24 20.84 -6.99
N PHE A 145 4.89 19.79 -7.74
CA PHE A 145 5.51 18.48 -7.67
C PHE A 145 6.40 18.30 -8.90
N VAL A 146 7.69 18.63 -8.77
CA VAL A 146 8.61 18.77 -9.93
C VAL A 146 8.93 17.44 -10.60
N ASP A 147 9.03 16.38 -9.80
CA ASP A 147 9.52 15.05 -10.15
C ASP A 147 8.39 14.00 -10.18
N PHE A 148 7.12 14.42 -10.31
CA PHE A 148 5.97 13.52 -10.27
C PHE A 148 6.02 12.42 -11.35
N LEU A 149 6.69 12.67 -12.48
CA LEU A 149 6.84 11.69 -13.56
C LEU A 149 7.67 10.48 -13.14
N ASP A 150 8.59 10.64 -12.20
CA ASP A 150 9.43 9.54 -11.68
C ASP A 150 8.57 8.47 -10.99
N PHE A 151 7.37 8.83 -10.53
CA PHE A 151 6.44 7.92 -9.90
C PHE A 151 5.63 7.08 -10.90
N VAL A 152 5.50 7.51 -12.16
CA VAL A 152 4.64 6.86 -13.17
C VAL A 152 5.01 5.39 -13.43
N PRO A 153 6.29 5.00 -13.55
CA PRO A 153 6.68 3.60 -13.73
C PRO A 153 6.20 2.65 -12.61
N SER A 154 6.07 3.17 -11.38
CA SER A 154 5.57 2.39 -10.24
C SER A 154 4.10 2.01 -10.36
N PHE A 155 3.35 2.68 -11.25
CA PHE A 155 1.91 2.51 -11.39
C PHE A 155 1.46 2.04 -12.78
N GLN A 156 2.39 1.49 -13.56
CA GLN A 156 2.14 1.03 -14.93
C GLN A 156 0.97 0.03 -15.08
N LYS A 157 0.59 -0.65 -13.98
CA LYS A 157 -0.51 -1.64 -13.93
C LYS A 157 -1.80 -1.10 -13.28
N SER A 158 -1.90 0.20 -13.05
CA SER A 158 -3.12 0.79 -12.49
C SER A 158 -4.22 0.76 -13.54
N ARG A 159 -5.47 0.52 -13.14
CA ARG A 159 -6.60 0.63 -14.08
C ARG A 159 -6.86 2.08 -14.50
N LYS A 160 -6.60 3.04 -13.61
CA LYS A 160 -6.80 4.47 -13.86
C LYS A 160 -5.69 5.30 -13.22
N ILE A 161 -5.22 6.31 -13.94
CA ILE A 161 -4.29 7.31 -13.41
C ILE A 161 -4.85 8.70 -13.72
N CYS A 162 -4.98 9.52 -12.69
CA CYS A 162 -5.44 10.89 -12.77
C CYS A 162 -4.29 11.83 -12.43
N PHE A 163 -3.96 12.73 -13.35
CA PHE A 163 -3.02 13.82 -13.15
C PHE A 163 -3.82 15.09 -12.85
N ASN A 164 -3.70 15.56 -11.61
CA ASN A 164 -4.48 16.63 -11.03
C ASN A 164 -3.62 17.89 -10.81
N GLY A 165 -3.65 18.86 -11.72
CA GLY A 165 -2.94 20.13 -11.55
C GLY A 165 -3.25 21.15 -12.64
N ILE A 166 -2.87 22.41 -12.36
CA ILE A 166 -3.14 23.62 -13.16
C ILE A 166 -2.06 23.91 -14.21
N THR A 167 -0.97 23.15 -14.20
CA THR A 167 0.09 23.28 -15.20
C THR A 167 -0.06 22.16 -16.20
N PRO A 168 -0.25 22.46 -17.49
CA PRO A 168 -0.30 21.43 -18.50
C PRO A 168 1.02 20.66 -18.63
N LEU A 169 0.89 19.35 -18.74
CA LEU A 169 1.98 18.48 -19.18
C LEU A 169 2.40 18.87 -20.60
N SER A 170 3.70 18.85 -20.85
CA SER A 170 4.24 19.00 -22.20
C SER A 170 3.84 17.82 -23.09
N VAL A 171 4.02 17.95 -24.40
CA VAL A 171 3.76 16.84 -25.34
C VAL A 171 4.70 15.67 -25.03
N GLU A 172 5.94 15.97 -24.71
CA GLU A 172 6.98 15.02 -24.33
C GLU A 172 6.59 14.25 -23.06
N ASP A 173 6.06 14.93 -22.04
CA ASP A 173 5.62 14.28 -20.80
C ASP A 173 4.38 13.40 -21.04
N LEU A 174 3.44 13.85 -21.87
CA LEU A 174 2.27 13.05 -22.24
C LEU A 174 2.67 11.78 -22.98
N ASP A 175 3.62 11.89 -23.91
CA ASP A 175 4.14 10.74 -24.65
C ASP A 175 4.90 9.79 -23.73
N PHE A 176 5.70 10.32 -22.80
CA PHE A 176 6.33 9.51 -21.76
C PHE A 176 5.32 8.72 -20.93
N VAL A 177 4.26 9.38 -20.44
CA VAL A 177 3.21 8.71 -19.64
C VAL A 177 2.56 7.60 -20.45
N LYS A 178 2.11 7.89 -21.68
CA LYS A 178 1.43 6.91 -22.55
C LYS A 178 2.30 5.72 -22.91
N ASN A 179 3.61 5.92 -23.08
CA ASN A 179 4.55 4.86 -23.41
C ASN A 179 4.95 4.01 -22.18
N THR A 180 4.77 4.55 -20.97
CA THR A 180 5.16 3.88 -19.71
C THR A 180 4.04 3.01 -19.13
N VAL A 181 2.79 3.44 -19.27
CA VAL A 181 1.63 2.73 -18.68
C VAL A 181 1.06 1.67 -19.62
N SER A 182 0.36 0.69 -19.04
CA SER A 182 -0.33 -0.34 -19.85
C SER A 182 -1.41 0.29 -20.73
N SER A 183 -1.62 -0.27 -21.93
CA SER A 183 -2.55 0.28 -22.93
C SER A 183 -4.02 0.24 -22.52
N ASP A 184 -4.37 -0.57 -21.52
CA ASP A 184 -5.70 -0.65 -20.90
C ASP A 184 -5.88 0.33 -19.72
N THR A 185 -4.86 1.11 -19.38
CA THR A 185 -4.92 2.13 -18.33
C THR A 185 -5.73 3.34 -18.79
N GLU A 186 -6.78 3.70 -18.05
CA GLU A 186 -7.51 4.95 -18.27
C GLU A 186 -6.66 6.13 -17.75
N LEU A 187 -6.28 7.03 -18.66
CA LEU A 187 -5.58 8.27 -18.31
C LEU A 187 -6.55 9.44 -18.26
N GLN A 188 -6.55 10.16 -17.13
CA GLN A 188 -7.30 11.39 -16.95
C GLN A 188 -6.35 12.52 -16.54
N PHE A 189 -6.57 13.71 -17.07
CA PHE A 189 -5.80 14.90 -16.77
C PHE A 189 -6.77 16.04 -16.41
N SER A 190 -6.57 16.74 -15.29
CA SER A 190 -7.54 17.69 -14.71
C SER A 190 -6.87 18.68 -13.74
N PRO A 191 -7.34 19.92 -13.53
CA PRO A 191 -7.80 20.83 -14.56
C PRO A 191 -6.59 21.57 -15.16
N PHE A 192 -6.28 21.31 -16.42
CA PHE A 192 -5.25 22.05 -17.16
C PHE A 192 -5.40 23.58 -17.04
#